data_AF-A0A2D3WMF1-F1
#
_entry.id   AF-A0A2D3WMF1-F1
#
_cell.length_a   1.000
_cell.length_b   1.000
_cell.length_c   1.000
_cell.angle_alpha   90.00
_cell.angle_beta   90.00
_cell.angle_gamma   90.00
#
_symmetry.space_group_name_H-M   'P 1'
#
loop_
_entity.id
_entity.type
_entity.pdbx_description
1 polymer ?
#
loop_
_entity_poly.entity_id
_entity_poly.type
_entity_poly.pdbx_seq_one_letter_code
_entity_poly.pdbx_strand_id
1 'polypeptide(L)'
;MLAETLRNKEVLNLISTDPGVYKWYMPQTLVDLLNVPMDGCEYKDGFGYFVYVGIAKNMRQRLDWHISQKHSKSSVKSGFLSTFRQTLCGLAKVPMDDEDTVNTIIDQMSIEFSLCTSKDEAESIEKEIIHSSTLPLNIMHNKHPFIKELKRLRSISKKLVI
;
A
#
# COMPACT_ATOMS: atom_id res chain seq x y z
N MET A 1 -4.06 -4.24 12.48
CA MET A 1 -2.82 -4.72 13.13
C MET A 1 -1.64 -3.98 12.54
N LEU A 2 -0.52 -3.86 13.25
CA LEU A 2 0.70 -3.28 12.69
C LEU A 2 1.25 -4.22 11.59
N ALA A 3 1.70 -3.65 10.47
CA ALA A 3 2.18 -4.45 9.35
C ALA A 3 3.51 -5.17 9.68
N GLU A 4 4.34 -4.60 10.55
CA GLU A 4 5.55 -5.25 11.08
C GLU A 4 5.25 -6.63 11.67
N THR A 5 4.09 -6.82 12.29
CA THR A 5 3.71 -8.11 12.89
C THR A 5 3.65 -9.23 11.84
N LEU A 6 3.36 -8.90 10.57
CA LEU A 6 3.33 -9.88 9.47
C LEU A 6 4.73 -10.30 9.00
N ARG A 7 5.80 -9.62 9.44
CA ARG A 7 7.19 -10.06 9.20
C ARG A 7 7.46 -11.41 9.86
N ASN A 8 6.80 -11.70 10.98
CA ASN A 8 6.82 -13.02 11.59
C ASN A 8 6.04 -14.02 10.71
N LYS A 9 6.77 -14.99 10.15
CA LYS A 9 6.20 -15.99 9.25
C LYS A 9 5.17 -16.89 9.91
N GLU A 10 5.26 -17.13 11.21
CA GLU A 10 4.24 -17.88 11.95
C GLU A 10 2.91 -17.14 11.94
N VAL A 11 2.91 -15.84 12.23
CA VAL A 11 1.71 -14.98 12.18
C VAL A 11 1.15 -14.92 10.75
N LEU A 12 2.02 -14.67 9.77
CA LEU A 12 1.61 -14.61 8.36
C LEU A 12 0.97 -15.93 7.89
N ASN A 13 1.49 -17.08 8.34
CA ASN A 13 0.97 -18.40 7.98
C ASN A 13 -0.41 -18.71 8.59
N LEU A 14 -0.84 -17.97 9.61
CA LEU A 14 -2.21 -18.06 10.14
C LEU A 14 -3.25 -17.37 9.25
N ILE A 15 -2.83 -16.50 8.33
CA ILE A 15 -3.74 -15.78 7.43
C ILE A 15 -4.25 -16.72 6.35
N SER A 16 -5.55 -16.69 6.07
CA SER A 16 -6.15 -17.51 5.00
C SER A 16 -5.56 -17.18 3.62
N THR A 17 -5.60 -18.17 2.73
CA THR A 17 -5.28 -18.01 1.31
C THR A 17 -6.50 -17.62 0.48
N ASP A 18 -7.66 -17.41 1.10
CA ASP A 18 -8.86 -16.98 0.41
C ASP A 18 -8.69 -15.58 -0.22
N PRO A 19 -9.53 -15.24 -1.22
CA PRO A 19 -9.62 -13.87 -1.72
C PRO A 19 -10.04 -12.89 -0.63
N GLY A 20 -9.82 -11.60 -0.87
CA GLY A 20 -10.30 -10.58 0.04
C GLY A 20 -9.84 -9.17 -0.31
N VAL A 21 -10.21 -8.24 0.57
CA VAL A 21 -9.84 -6.81 0.50
C VAL A 21 -8.92 -6.48 1.66
N TYR A 22 -7.91 -5.66 1.43
CA TYR A 22 -7.02 -5.15 2.47
C TYR A 22 -6.94 -3.62 2.41
N LYS A 23 -6.82 -3.00 3.58
CA LYS A 23 -6.81 -1.57 3.82
C LYS A 23 -5.53 -1.21 4.58
N TRP A 24 -4.85 -0.18 4.12
CA TRP A 24 -3.65 0.37 4.73
C TRP A 24 -3.95 1.69 5.40
N TYR A 25 -3.42 1.82 6.61
CA TYR A 25 -3.58 2.98 7.46
C TYR A 25 -2.22 3.58 7.78
N MET A 26 -2.11 4.90 7.63
CA MET A 26 -0.89 5.67 7.86
C MET A 26 -1.02 6.45 9.17
N PRO A 27 -0.11 6.27 10.16
CA PRO A 27 -0.11 7.09 11.36
C PRO A 27 0.24 8.55 11.04
N GLN A 28 -0.20 9.48 11.88
CA GLN A 28 0.04 10.93 11.70
C GLN A 28 1.53 11.25 11.50
N THR A 29 2.42 10.59 12.24
CA THR A 29 3.87 10.79 12.11
C THR A 29 4.39 10.53 10.70
N LEU A 30 3.86 9.51 10.01
CA LEU A 30 4.21 9.21 8.62
C LEU A 30 3.52 10.16 7.64
N VAL A 31 2.29 10.59 7.93
CA VAL A 31 1.60 11.61 7.14
C VAL A 31 2.43 12.89 7.07
N ASP A 32 2.92 13.35 8.23
CA ASP A 32 3.73 14.56 8.34
C ASP A 32 5.09 14.38 7.65
N LEU A 33 5.76 13.24 7.89
CA LEU A 33 7.05 12.92 7.29
C LEU A 33 6.99 12.88 5.76
N LEU A 34 5.95 12.27 5.21
CA LEU A 34 5.78 12.04 3.78
C LEU A 34 4.98 13.15 3.08
N ASN A 35 4.48 14.13 3.85
CA ASN A 35 3.68 15.25 3.40
C ASN A 35 2.48 14.80 2.52
N VAL A 36 1.73 13.81 3.00
CA VAL A 36 0.57 13.26 2.27
C VAL A 36 -0.69 14.07 2.62
N PRO A 37 -1.46 14.58 1.64
CA PRO A 37 -2.67 15.34 1.92
C PRO A 37 -3.77 14.43 2.49
N MET A 38 -4.27 14.77 3.69
CA MET A 38 -5.28 13.98 4.41
C MET A 38 -6.70 14.58 4.39
N ASP A 39 -6.93 15.68 3.65
CA ASP A 39 -8.24 16.33 3.61
C ASP A 39 -9.34 15.34 3.19
N GLY A 40 -10.33 15.13 4.06
CA GLY A 40 -11.44 14.21 3.82
C GLY A 40 -11.11 12.73 3.94
N CYS A 41 -9.90 12.35 4.38
CA CYS A 41 -9.53 10.96 4.65
C CYS A 41 -10.14 10.48 5.96
N GLU A 42 -10.63 9.24 5.99
CA GLU A 42 -11.12 8.62 7.21
C GLU A 42 -9.97 8.36 8.19
N TYR A 43 -10.19 8.63 9.48
CA TYR A 43 -9.24 8.30 10.55
C TYR A 43 -9.82 7.21 11.45
N LYS A 44 -8.98 6.22 11.79
CA LYS A 44 -9.33 5.14 12.69
C LYS A 44 -8.40 5.15 13.91
N ASP A 45 -8.99 5.30 15.10
CA ASP A 45 -8.27 5.29 16.36
C ASP A 45 -7.42 4.02 16.53
N GLY A 46 -6.16 4.20 16.92
CA GLY A 46 -5.18 3.13 17.06
C GLY A 46 -4.60 2.60 15.74
N PHE A 47 -5.04 3.10 14.58
CA PHE A 47 -4.53 2.70 13.25
C PHE A 47 -3.94 3.88 12.48
N GLY A 48 -4.65 5.00 12.40
CA GLY A 48 -4.28 6.18 11.61
C GLY A 48 -5.25 6.46 10.46
N TYR A 49 -4.79 7.22 9.46
CA TYR A 49 -5.58 7.60 8.30
C TYR A 49 -5.68 6.47 7.28
N PHE A 50 -6.87 6.21 6.78
CA PHE A 50 -7.10 5.26 5.70
C PHE A 50 -6.61 5.85 4.37
N VAL A 51 -5.51 5.30 3.84
CA VAL A 51 -4.81 5.91 2.68
C VAL A 51 -4.85 5.06 1.43
N TYR A 52 -5.01 3.74 1.58
CA TYR A 52 -4.99 2.82 0.45
C TYR A 52 -5.84 1.57 0.66
N VAL A 53 -6.55 1.14 -0.35
CA VAL A 53 -7.26 -0.15 -0.42
C VAL A 53 -6.79 -0.96 -1.62
N GLY A 54 -6.78 -2.28 -1.49
CA GLY A 54 -6.60 -3.18 -2.63
C GLY A 54 -7.19 -4.56 -2.40
N ILE A 55 -7.18 -5.38 -3.47
CA ILE A 55 -7.69 -6.75 -3.44
C ILE A 55 -6.59 -7.82 -3.51
N ALA A 56 -6.90 -8.99 -3.00
CA ALA A 56 -6.09 -10.18 -3.09
C ALA A 56 -6.91 -11.35 -3.64
N LYS A 57 -6.33 -12.12 -4.57
CA LYS A 57 -6.83 -13.47 -4.89
C LYS A 57 -6.41 -14.50 -3.83
N ASN A 58 -5.26 -14.24 -3.22
CA ASN A 58 -4.71 -15.01 -2.11
C ASN A 58 -4.21 -14.01 -1.08
N MET A 59 -4.95 -13.87 0.03
CA MET A 59 -4.68 -12.84 1.03
C MET A 59 -3.28 -12.98 1.61
N ARG A 60 -2.91 -14.16 2.13
CA ARG A 60 -1.57 -14.42 2.66
C ARG A 60 -0.46 -14.00 1.70
N GLN A 61 -0.51 -14.47 0.44
CA GLN A 61 0.51 -14.16 -0.56
C GLN A 61 0.58 -12.66 -0.86
N ARG A 62 -0.57 -11.98 -0.95
CA ARG A 62 -0.61 -10.54 -1.24
C ARG A 62 -0.04 -9.72 -0.09
N LEU A 63 -0.30 -10.11 1.15
CA LEU A 63 0.25 -9.45 2.33
C LEU A 63 1.76 -9.69 2.44
N ASP A 64 2.21 -10.94 2.23
CA ASP A 64 3.64 -11.25 2.19
C ASP A 64 4.37 -10.45 1.12
N TRP A 65 3.75 -10.30 -0.05
CA TRP A 65 4.29 -9.49 -1.12
C TRP A 65 4.48 -8.03 -0.69
N HIS A 66 3.47 -7.41 -0.06
CA HIS A 66 3.60 -6.01 0.34
C HIS A 66 4.70 -5.80 1.37
N ILE A 67 4.83 -6.67 2.35
CA ILE A 67 5.87 -6.54 3.38
C ILE A 67 7.24 -6.99 2.85
N SER A 68 7.35 -8.15 2.20
CA SER A 68 8.64 -8.82 1.91
C SER A 68 9.16 -8.65 0.47
N GLN A 69 8.44 -7.97 -0.43
CA GLN A 69 8.89 -7.84 -1.84
C GLN A 69 10.28 -7.19 -1.94
N LYS A 70 11.15 -7.84 -2.72
CA LYS A 70 12.49 -7.34 -3.03
C LYS A 70 12.47 -6.23 -4.07
N HIS A 71 13.23 -5.17 -3.82
CA HIS A 71 13.35 -4.02 -4.73
C HIS A 71 14.57 -4.14 -5.64
N SER A 72 14.72 -5.27 -6.34
CA SER A 72 15.84 -5.42 -7.25
C SER A 72 15.73 -4.48 -8.46
N LYS A 73 16.85 -4.02 -9.02
CA LYS A 73 16.88 -3.21 -10.24
C LYS A 73 16.11 -3.85 -11.40
N SER A 74 16.16 -5.18 -11.52
CA SER A 74 15.40 -5.91 -12.54
C SER A 74 13.89 -5.83 -12.28
N SER A 75 13.44 -5.95 -11.02
CA SER A 75 12.03 -5.77 -10.63
C SER A 75 11.51 -4.35 -10.91
N VAL A 76 12.35 -3.33 -10.72
CA VAL A 76 12.03 -1.93 -11.05
C VAL A 76 11.90 -1.73 -12.56
N LYS A 77 12.86 -2.24 -13.34
CA LYS A 77 12.87 -2.14 -14.81
C LYS A 77 11.69 -2.88 -15.45
N SER A 78 11.39 -4.09 -14.98
CA SER A 78 10.28 -4.92 -15.47
C SER A 78 8.90 -4.48 -14.98
N GLY A 79 8.82 -3.55 -14.02
CA GLY A 79 7.55 -3.08 -13.45
C GLY A 79 6.89 -4.09 -12.50
N PHE A 80 7.65 -5.06 -11.99
CA PHE A 80 7.17 -6.08 -11.07
C PHE A 80 6.97 -5.56 -9.63
N LEU A 81 7.61 -4.44 -9.27
CA LEU A 81 7.39 -3.81 -7.97
C LEU A 81 5.93 -3.36 -7.81
N SER A 82 5.32 -3.59 -6.64
CA SER A 82 3.91 -3.22 -6.45
C SER A 82 3.72 -1.70 -6.58
N THR A 83 2.58 -1.28 -7.15
CA THR A 83 2.28 0.16 -7.31
C THR A 83 2.27 0.89 -5.97
N PHE A 84 1.85 0.23 -4.90
CA PHE A 84 1.89 0.79 -3.55
C PHE A 84 3.33 1.06 -3.11
N ARG A 85 4.25 0.09 -3.23
CA ARG A 85 5.67 0.29 -2.87
C ARG A 85 6.36 1.33 -3.74
N GLN A 86 6.06 1.36 -5.05
CA GLN A 86 6.54 2.43 -5.94
C GLN A 86 6.08 3.82 -5.47
N THR A 87 4.85 3.93 -4.98
CA THR A 87 4.27 5.18 -4.44
C THR A 87 5.01 5.61 -3.17
N LEU A 88 5.30 4.67 -2.27
CA LEU A 88 6.09 4.94 -1.06
C LEU A 88 7.51 5.41 -1.38
N CYS A 89 8.21 4.79 -2.35
CA CYS A 89 9.52 5.30 -2.80
C CYS A 89 9.43 6.76 -3.29
N GLY A 90 8.39 7.06 -4.08
CA GLY A 90 8.15 8.42 -4.59
C GLY A 90 7.92 9.44 -3.47
N LEU A 91 7.09 9.09 -2.47
CA LEU A 91 6.81 9.95 -1.32
C LEU A 91 8.04 10.18 -0.45
N ALA A 92 8.81 9.13 -0.18
CA ALA A 92 10.05 9.20 0.56
C ALA A 92 11.20 9.86 -0.22
N LYS A 93 11.00 10.14 -1.52
CA LYS A 93 11.99 10.74 -2.43
C LYS A 93 13.29 9.94 -2.51
N VAL A 94 13.17 8.62 -2.41
CA VAL A 94 14.29 7.67 -2.53
C VAL A 94 14.28 6.94 -3.88
N PRO A 95 15.40 6.36 -4.31
CA PRO A 95 15.44 5.46 -5.45
C PRO A 95 14.45 4.29 -5.29
N MET A 96 13.91 3.81 -6.40
CA MET A 96 12.91 2.72 -6.38
C MET A 96 13.50 1.34 -6.03
N ASP A 97 14.83 1.23 -5.91
CA ASP A 97 15.54 0.06 -5.37
C ASP A 97 15.91 0.19 -3.88
N ASP A 98 15.52 1.28 -3.21
CA ASP A 98 15.68 1.48 -1.76
C ASP A 98 14.61 0.72 -0.97
N GLU A 99 14.85 -0.58 -0.82
CA GLU A 99 13.97 -1.51 -0.10
C GLU A 99 13.84 -1.16 1.39
N ASP A 100 14.95 -0.77 2.04
CA ASP A 100 15.04 -0.60 3.49
C ASP A 100 14.25 0.60 3.97
N THR A 101 14.30 1.72 3.25
CA THR A 101 13.48 2.89 3.56
C THR A 101 11.99 2.54 3.45
N VAL A 102 11.60 1.82 2.39
CA VAL A 102 10.19 1.44 2.20
C VAL A 102 9.74 0.40 3.22
N ASN A 103 10.59 -0.55 3.60
CA ASN A 103 10.30 -1.49 4.68
C ASN A 103 10.03 -0.74 5.99
N THR A 104 10.90 0.20 6.35
CA THR A 104 10.78 1.03 7.56
C THR A 104 9.47 1.82 7.60
N ILE A 105 9.03 2.34 6.45
CA ILE A 105 7.72 3.01 6.32
C ILE A 105 6.59 2.00 6.51
N ILE A 106 6.61 0.88 5.78
CA ILE A 106 5.56 -0.14 5.85
C ILE A 106 5.39 -0.68 7.26
N ASP A 107 6.49 -0.94 7.97
CA ASP A 107 6.47 -1.55 9.31
C ASP A 107 5.77 -0.64 10.34
N GLN A 108 5.76 0.68 10.12
CA GLN A 108 5.03 1.65 10.94
C GLN A 108 3.54 1.79 10.56
N MET A 109 3.12 1.25 9.42
CA MET A 109 1.73 1.33 8.96
C MET A 109 0.88 0.21 9.58
N SER A 110 -0.42 0.49 9.71
CA SER A 110 -1.39 -0.52 10.11
C SER A 110 -2.12 -1.10 8.89
N ILE A 111 -2.50 -2.37 8.99
CA ILE A 111 -3.27 -3.07 7.98
C ILE A 111 -4.51 -3.74 8.60
N GLU A 112 -5.60 -3.68 7.86
CA GLU A 112 -6.83 -4.45 8.08
C GLU A 112 -7.15 -5.23 6.82
N PHE A 113 -7.73 -6.41 6.94
CA PHE A 113 -8.23 -7.15 5.79
C PHE A 113 -9.48 -7.93 6.14
N SER A 114 -10.26 -8.26 5.12
CA SER A 114 -11.46 -9.07 5.21
C SER A 114 -11.46 -10.07 4.07
N LEU A 115 -11.81 -11.32 4.39
CA LEU A 115 -11.89 -12.40 3.42
C LEU A 115 -13.20 -12.33 2.66
N CYS A 116 -13.17 -12.76 1.41
CA CYS A 116 -14.31 -12.84 0.52
C CYS A 116 -14.43 -14.26 -0.02
N THR A 117 -15.64 -14.62 -0.44
CA THR A 117 -15.92 -15.91 -1.07
C THR A 117 -15.33 -16.00 -2.47
N SER A 118 -15.16 -14.85 -3.14
CA SER A 118 -14.63 -14.77 -4.50
C SER A 118 -13.83 -13.50 -4.74
N LYS A 119 -13.09 -13.49 -5.85
CA LYS A 119 -12.39 -12.29 -6.33
C LYS A 119 -13.36 -11.21 -6.77
N ASP A 120 -14.47 -11.58 -7.41
CA ASP A 120 -15.44 -10.64 -7.96
C ASP A 120 -16.18 -9.88 -6.83
N GLU A 121 -16.43 -10.58 -5.72
CA GLU A 121 -16.90 -9.96 -4.48
C GLU A 121 -15.87 -8.95 -3.94
N ALA A 122 -14.59 -9.34 -3.86
CA ALA A 122 -13.53 -8.44 -3.41
C ALA A 122 -13.39 -7.20 -4.32
N GLU A 123 -13.50 -7.36 -5.64
CA GLU A 123 -13.50 -6.25 -6.61
C GLU A 123 -14.69 -5.32 -6.42
N SER A 124 -15.88 -5.87 -6.15
CA SER A 124 -17.08 -5.08 -5.89
C SER A 124 -16.92 -4.23 -4.63
N ILE A 125 -16.44 -4.84 -3.55
CA ILE A 125 -16.17 -4.15 -2.28
C ILE A 125 -15.08 -3.08 -2.44
N GLU A 126 -13.97 -3.39 -3.10
CA GLU A 126 -12.89 -2.41 -3.35
C GLU A 126 -13.42 -1.22 -4.14
N LYS A 127 -14.22 -1.47 -5.17
CA LYS A 127 -14.82 -0.41 -5.98
C LYS A 127 -15.71 0.48 -5.11
N GLU A 128 -16.60 -0.08 -4.29
CA GLU A 128 -17.45 0.69 -3.39
C GLU A 128 -16.64 1.55 -2.42
N ILE A 129 -15.57 0.99 -1.85
CA ILE A 129 -14.64 1.73 -0.98
C ILE A 129 -13.99 2.90 -1.73
N ILE A 130 -13.45 2.66 -2.93
CA ILE A 130 -12.80 3.71 -3.74
C ILE A 130 -13.78 4.84 -4.10
N HIS A 131 -15.06 4.54 -4.29
CA HIS A 131 -16.07 5.55 -4.63
C HIS A 131 -16.55 6.35 -3.40
N SER A 132 -16.51 5.76 -2.21
CA SER A 132 -17.04 6.36 -0.97
C SER A 132 -15.96 6.99 -0.09
N SER A 133 -14.69 6.68 -0.31
CA SER A 133 -13.57 7.09 0.54
C SER A 133 -12.58 8.01 -0.18
N THR A 134 -11.98 8.94 0.56
CA THR A 134 -10.84 9.72 0.08
C THR A 134 -9.55 8.94 0.30
N LEU A 135 -8.98 8.39 -0.77
CA LEU A 135 -7.79 7.51 -0.69
C LEU A 135 -6.60 8.13 -1.43
N PRO A 136 -5.77 8.95 -0.77
CA PRO A 136 -4.73 9.72 -1.46
C PRO A 136 -3.72 8.86 -2.21
N LEU A 137 -3.51 7.59 -1.81
CA LEU A 137 -2.52 6.69 -2.41
C LEU A 137 -3.10 5.69 -3.42
N ASN A 138 -4.42 5.55 -3.54
CA ASN A 138 -5.02 4.76 -4.63
C ASN A 138 -4.92 5.54 -5.95
N ILE A 139 -4.12 5.04 -6.89
CA ILE A 139 -3.97 5.69 -8.20
C ILE A 139 -5.01 5.19 -9.21
N MET A 140 -5.42 3.93 -9.11
CA MET A 140 -6.40 3.35 -10.03
C MET A 140 -7.82 3.65 -9.55
N HIS A 141 -8.70 4.00 -10.50
CA HIS A 141 -10.15 4.23 -10.29
C HIS A 141 -10.51 5.31 -9.26
N ASN A 142 -9.52 6.07 -8.80
CA ASN A 142 -9.69 7.16 -7.86
C ASN A 142 -9.55 8.51 -8.59
N LYS A 143 -10.26 9.54 -8.11
CA LYS A 143 -10.24 10.90 -8.67
C LYS A 143 -9.48 11.90 -7.79
N HIS A 144 -8.73 11.41 -6.80
CA HIS A 144 -8.01 12.27 -5.88
C HIS A 144 -7.01 13.21 -6.59
N PRO A 145 -7.01 14.54 -6.33
CA PRO A 145 -6.12 15.50 -6.99
C PRO A 145 -4.62 15.15 -6.88
N PHE A 146 -4.24 14.52 -5.78
CA PHE A 146 -2.86 14.11 -5.50
C PHE A 146 -2.30 13.05 -6.46
N ILE A 147 -3.14 12.35 -7.23
CA ILE A 147 -2.70 11.30 -8.16
C ILE A 147 -1.68 11.82 -9.17
N LYS A 148 -1.84 13.07 -9.62
CA LYS A 148 -0.93 13.70 -10.59
C LYS A 148 0.48 13.85 -10.00
N GLU A 149 0.53 14.25 -8.74
CA GLU A 149 1.78 14.40 -7.99
C GLU A 149 2.41 13.04 -7.68
N LEU A 150 1.63 12.04 -7.25
CA LEU A 150 2.13 10.69 -7.04
C LEU A 150 2.76 10.08 -8.29
N LYS A 151 2.13 10.25 -9.46
CA LYS A 151 2.69 9.80 -10.74
C LYS A 151 4.01 10.50 -11.06
N ARG A 152 4.13 11.80 -10.77
CA ARG A 152 5.36 12.58 -10.93
C ARG A 152 6.47 12.06 -10.01
N LEU A 153 6.19 11.92 -8.71
CA LEU A 153 7.13 11.43 -7.71
C LEU A 153 7.63 10.01 -8.02
N ARG A 154 6.73 9.10 -8.43
CA ARG A 154 7.08 7.75 -8.89
C ARG A 154 8.03 7.76 -10.08
N SER A 155 7.78 8.63 -11.06
CA SER A 155 8.63 8.77 -12.24
C SER A 155 10.05 9.24 -11.86
N ILE A 156 10.15 10.19 -10.94
CA ILE A 156 11.44 10.68 -10.42
C ILE A 156 12.18 9.55 -9.70
N SER A 157 11.54 8.88 -8.74
CA SER A 157 12.13 7.76 -8.00
C SER A 157 12.61 6.63 -8.91
N LYS A 158 11.84 6.31 -9.97
CA LYS A 158 12.23 5.28 -10.96
C LYS A 158 13.48 5.68 -11.76
N LYS A 159 13.62 6.96 -12.13
CA LYS A 159 14.77 7.46 -12.89
C LYS A 159 16.08 7.45 -12.11
N LEU A 160 16.03 7.40 -10.78
CA LEU A 160 17.24 7.27 -9.95
C LEU A 160 17.88 5.87 -10.05
N VAL A 161 17.16 4.89 -10.61
CA VAL A 161 17.59 3.48 -10.69
C VAL A 161 18.01 3.07 -12.11
N ILE A 162 17.44 3.72 -13.13
CA ILE A 162 17.50 3.29 -14.55
C ILE A 162 18.48 4.14 -15.34
#